data_AF-A0A1X2HZX6-F1
#
_entry.id   AF-A0A1X2HZX6-F1
#
_cell.length_a   1.000
_cell.length_b   1.000
_cell.length_c   1.000
_cell.angle_alpha   90.00
_cell.angle_beta   90.00
_cell.angle_gamma   90.00
#
_symmetry.space_group_name_H-M   'P 1'
#
loop_
_entity.id
_entity.type
_entity.pdbx_description
1 polymer ?
#
loop_
_entity_poly.entity_id
_entity_poly.type
_entity_poly.pdbx_seq_one_letter_code
_entity_poly.pdbx_strand_id
1 'polypeptide(L)'
;MLAFGLSLSAWVFTKVTKPLLQWARQQGIRLTASHDDFLIMALPMAPSRNLSRQHTQMVKEKMLQLGWLVNLSKSQLLEHLGMTLNTKNMSISIPGKKIRSIRRQAYHLLYQAEVKVKQLAAFIGAAMATQLGNQCNVGVVE
;
A
#
# COMPACT_ATOMS: atom_id res chain seq x y z
N MET A 1 -1.09 -8.83 21.49
CA MET A 1 -1.71 -9.23 20.20
C MET A 1 -3.14 -8.74 20.20
N LEU A 2 -3.55 -7.96 19.19
CA LEU A 2 -4.97 -7.69 18.91
C LEU A 2 -5.52 -8.88 18.10
N ALA A 3 -6.71 -9.36 18.44
CA ALA A 3 -7.34 -10.42 17.66
C ALA A 3 -7.72 -9.89 16.27
N PHE A 4 -7.40 -10.67 15.23
CA PHE A 4 -7.81 -10.38 13.86
C PHE A 4 -9.35 -10.37 13.77
N GLY A 5 -9.93 -9.36 13.11
CA GLY A 5 -11.37 -9.25 12.91
C GLY A 5 -12.12 -8.31 13.86
N LEU A 6 -11.47 -7.74 14.88
CA LEU A 6 -12.08 -6.63 15.63
C LEU A 6 -12.03 -5.34 14.81
N SER A 7 -13.16 -4.66 14.68
CA SER A 7 -13.25 -3.31 14.08
C SER A 7 -12.31 -2.29 14.75
N LEU A 8 -11.98 -2.51 16.03
CA LEU A 8 -11.05 -1.71 16.82
C LEU A 8 -9.58 -1.89 16.44
N SER A 9 -9.19 -2.97 15.75
CA SER A 9 -7.77 -3.24 15.46
C SER A 9 -7.15 -2.14 14.60
N ALA A 10 -7.85 -1.70 13.55
CA ALA A 10 -7.42 -0.61 12.69
C ALA A 10 -7.34 0.74 13.43
N TRP A 11 -8.28 0.98 14.36
CA TRP A 11 -8.29 2.19 15.18
C TRP A 11 -7.12 2.22 16.17
N VAL A 12 -6.85 1.11 16.85
CA VAL A 12 -5.70 1.00 17.77
C VAL A 12 -4.39 1.13 16.99
N PHE A 13 -4.28 0.46 15.84
CA PHE A 13 -3.10 0.56 14.97
C PHE A 13 -2.81 2.01 14.59
N THR A 14 -3.82 2.76 14.11
CA THR A 14 -3.63 4.17 13.74
C THR A 14 -3.26 5.05 14.94
N LYS A 15 -3.79 4.78 16.14
CA LYS A 15 -3.44 5.51 17.36
C LYS A 15 -2.00 5.27 17.80
N VAL A 16 -1.53 4.02 17.81
CA VAL A 16 -0.15 3.67 18.20
C VAL A 16 0.85 4.13 17.14
N THR A 17 0.44 4.21 15.88
CA THR A 17 1.31 4.62 14.77
C THR A 17 1.48 6.14 14.65
N LYS A 18 0.51 6.93 15.12
CA LYS A 18 0.53 8.41 15.03
C LYS A 18 1.80 9.06 15.61
N PRO A 19 2.28 8.70 16.82
CA PRO A 19 3.51 9.27 17.38
C PRO A 19 4.74 8.99 16.51
N LEU A 20 4.83 7.79 15.92
CA LEU A 20 5.93 7.42 15.03
C LEU A 20 5.91 8.24 13.74
N LEU A 21 4.73 8.43 13.14
CA LEU A 21 4.57 9.28 11.95
C LEU A 21 4.95 10.73 12.23
N GLN A 22 4.54 11.27 13.39
CA GLN A 22 4.87 12.63 13.80
C GLN A 22 6.38 12.80 14.00
N TRP A 23 7.01 11.86 14.70
CA TRP A 23 8.47 11.85 14.88
C TRP A 23 9.19 11.79 13.53
N ALA A 24 8.79 10.88 12.63
CA ALA A 24 9.42 10.74 11.31
C ALA A 24 9.30 12.04 10.49
N ARG A 25 8.14 12.70 10.54
CA ARG A 25 7.91 13.99 9.86
C ARG A 25 8.82 15.09 10.40
N GLN A 26 9.06 15.14 11.71
CA GLN A 26 10.00 16.09 12.32
C GLN A 26 11.45 15.86 11.87
N GLN A 27 11.81 14.63 11.53
CA GLN A 27 13.13 14.27 10.98
C GLN A 27 13.23 14.49 9.45
N GLY A 28 12.21 15.05 8.80
CA GLY A 28 12.17 15.20 7.34
C GLY A 28 11.92 13.90 6.58
N ILE A 29 11.53 12.82 7.27
CA ILE A 29 11.28 11.50 6.69
C ILE A 29 9.81 11.38 6.30
N ARG A 30 9.53 11.09 5.02
CA ARG A 30 8.18 10.75 4.57
C ARG A 30 7.88 9.28 4.87
N LEU A 31 7.15 9.05 5.95
CA LEU A 31 6.68 7.74 6.38
C LEU A 31 5.15 7.67 6.24
N THR A 32 4.64 6.62 5.60
CA THR A 32 3.20 6.31 5.50
C THR A 32 2.93 4.94 6.09
N ALA A 33 1.82 4.76 6.79
CA ALA A 33 1.44 3.47 7.39
C ALA A 33 0.03 3.05 6.95
N SER A 34 -0.11 1.81 6.48
CA SER A 34 -1.39 1.25 6.00
C SER A 34 -1.58 -0.19 6.48
N HIS A 35 -2.59 -0.41 7.31
CA HIS A 35 -3.13 -1.67 7.87
C HIS A 35 -2.15 -2.70 8.49
N ASP A 36 -0.88 -2.76 8.09
CA ASP A 36 0.26 -3.48 8.70
C ASP A 36 1.61 -3.08 8.03
N ASP A 37 1.60 -2.35 6.90
CA ASP A 37 2.81 -2.00 6.16
C ASP A 37 3.22 -0.54 6.37
N PHE A 38 4.52 -0.32 6.51
CA PHE A 38 5.14 1.01 6.55
C PHE A 38 5.91 1.27 5.25
N LEU A 39 5.65 2.42 4.64
CA LEU A 39 6.32 2.87 3.43
C LEU A 39 7.18 4.10 3.74
N ILE A 40 8.49 3.99 3.49
CA ILE A 40 9.45 5.08 3.63
C ILE A 40 9.81 5.60 2.24
N MET A 41 9.57 6.88 1.99
CA MET A 41 9.93 7.54 0.73
C MET A 41 11.08 8.52 0.97
N ALA A 42 12.16 8.37 0.22
CA ALA A 42 13.23 9.37 0.16
C ALA A 42 12.88 10.44 -0.90
N LEU A 43 13.15 11.71 -0.61
CA LEU A 43 12.91 12.80 -1.55
C LEU A 43 13.91 12.75 -2.72
N PRO A 44 13.50 13.20 -3.93
CA PRO A 44 14.27 13.04 -5.17
C PRO A 44 15.57 13.86 -5.24
N MET A 45 15.82 14.80 -4.32
CA MET A 45 16.93 15.77 -4.43
C MET A 45 18.29 15.31 -3.85
N ALA A 46 18.45 14.05 -3.43
CA ALA A 46 19.70 13.55 -2.86
C ALA A 46 20.19 12.29 -3.58
N PRO A 47 21.50 11.94 -3.56
CA PRO A 47 22.02 10.71 -4.13
C PRO A 47 21.30 9.50 -3.49
N SER A 48 20.33 8.97 -4.22
CA SER A 48 19.05 8.49 -3.69
C SER A 48 19.10 7.23 -2.82
N ARG A 49 20.16 6.41 -2.93
CA ARG A 49 20.28 5.15 -2.17
C ARG A 49 20.77 5.34 -0.73
N ASN A 50 21.73 6.22 -0.50
CA ASN A 50 22.35 6.33 0.83
C ASN A 50 21.39 7.00 1.83
N LEU A 51 20.68 8.04 1.40
CA LEU A 51 19.69 8.73 2.24
C LEU A 51 18.48 7.83 2.55
N SER A 52 17.97 7.10 1.55
CA SER A 52 16.88 6.14 1.76
C SER A 52 17.27 5.04 2.76
N ARG A 53 18.51 4.53 2.65
CA ARG A 53 19.03 3.52 3.58
C ARG A 53 19.19 4.07 5.00
N GLN A 54 19.68 5.32 5.13
CA GLN A 54 19.80 6.00 6.41
C GLN A 54 18.43 6.25 7.05
N HIS A 55 17.45 6.76 6.31
CA HIS A 55 16.08 6.94 6.80
C HIS A 55 15.44 5.62 7.21
N THR A 56 15.65 4.57 6.42
CA THR A 56 15.17 3.22 6.74
C THR A 56 15.77 2.72 8.05
N GLN A 57 17.06 2.93 8.25
CA GLN A 57 17.75 2.55 9.48
C GLN A 57 17.23 3.33 10.69
N MET A 58 17.08 4.66 10.58
CA MET A 58 16.55 5.51 11.66
C MET A 58 15.12 5.12 12.05
N VAL A 59 14.25 4.89 11.08
CA VAL A 59 12.86 4.46 11.34
C VAL A 59 12.83 3.06 11.96
N LYS A 60 13.65 2.13 11.47
CA LYS A 60 13.77 0.78 12.03
C LYS A 60 14.21 0.82 13.50
N GLU A 61 15.25 1.57 13.81
CA GLU A 61 15.74 1.71 15.19
C GLU A 61 14.65 2.30 16.10
N LYS A 62 13.95 3.33 15.61
CA LYS A 62 12.84 3.93 16.37
C LYS A 62 11.69 2.95 16.60
N MET A 63 11.33 2.17 15.60
CA MET A 63 10.31 1.13 15.70
C MET A 63 10.69 0.06 16.74
N LEU A 64 11.94 -0.41 16.71
CA LEU A 64 12.44 -1.38 17.69
C LEU A 64 12.41 -0.81 19.11
N GLN A 65 12.82 0.44 19.31
CA GLN A 65 12.72 1.13 20.62
C GLN A 65 11.28 1.23 21.12
N LEU A 66 10.31 1.41 20.22
CA LEU A 66 8.89 1.47 20.53
C LEU A 66 8.25 0.07 20.69
N GLY A 67 9.02 -1.01 20.61
CA GLY A 67 8.56 -2.39 20.78
C GLY A 67 7.91 -3.03 19.55
N TRP A 68 8.10 -2.44 18.36
CA TRP A 68 7.58 -3.01 17.11
C TRP A 68 8.48 -4.13 16.59
N LEU A 69 7.86 -5.18 16.06
CA LEU A 69 8.55 -6.23 15.31
C LEU A 69 8.53 -5.88 13.82
N VAL A 70 9.70 -5.61 13.25
CA VAL A 70 9.83 -5.16 11.85
C VAL A 70 10.25 -6.30 10.94
N ASN A 71 9.42 -6.65 9.95
CA ASN A 71 9.77 -7.61 8.91
C ASN A 71 10.39 -6.89 7.69
N LEU A 72 11.67 -7.15 7.42
CA LEU A 72 12.45 -6.48 6.37
C LEU A 72 12.43 -7.22 5.01
N SER A 73 11.69 -8.32 4.87
CA SER A 73 11.82 -9.23 3.74
C SER A 73 11.22 -8.74 2.40
N LYS A 74 10.65 -7.53 2.30
CA LYS A 74 9.80 -7.10 1.16
C LYS A 74 10.32 -5.91 0.31
N SER A 75 11.60 -5.58 0.30
CA SER A 75 12.09 -4.24 -0.08
C SER A 75 12.09 -3.82 -1.57
N GLN A 76 11.66 -4.62 -2.56
CA GLN A 76 11.85 -4.27 -3.99
C GLN A 76 10.59 -4.23 -4.87
N LEU A 77 9.52 -4.91 -4.47
CA LEU A 77 8.22 -4.84 -5.14
C LEU A 77 7.16 -4.89 -4.05
N LEU A 78 6.64 -3.73 -3.66
CA LEU A 78 5.75 -3.63 -2.52
C LEU A 78 4.31 -3.59 -3.02
N GLU A 79 3.48 -4.53 -2.60
CA GLU A 79 2.04 -4.32 -2.68
C GLU A 79 1.65 -3.38 -1.52
N HIS A 80 1.18 -2.17 -1.83
CA HIS A 80 0.69 -1.19 -0.87
C HIS A 80 -0.72 -0.76 -1.27
N LEU A 81 -1.67 -0.79 -0.31
CA LEU A 81 -3.08 -0.45 -0.57
C LEU A 81 -3.73 -1.25 -1.72
N GLY A 82 -3.29 -2.50 -1.93
CA GLY A 82 -3.78 -3.34 -3.01
C GLY A 82 -3.29 -2.93 -4.41
N MET A 83 -2.22 -2.13 -4.48
CA MET A 83 -1.51 -1.72 -5.69
C MET A 83 -0.04 -2.14 -5.62
N THR A 84 0.56 -2.48 -6.75
CA THR A 84 1.99 -2.78 -6.85
C THR A 84 2.77 -1.48 -7.07
N LEU A 85 3.56 -1.09 -6.07
CA LEU A 85 4.48 0.04 -6.15
C LEU A 85 5.84 -0.45 -6.67
N ASN A 86 6.27 0.10 -7.81
CA ASN A 86 7.63 -0.05 -8.30
C ASN A 86 8.47 1.13 -7.80
N THR A 87 9.28 0.89 -6.77
CA THR A 87 10.13 1.92 -6.15
C THR A 87 11.33 2.33 -7.00
N LYS A 88 11.66 1.59 -8.07
CA LYS A 88 12.72 1.97 -9.02
C LYS A 88 12.23 3.00 -10.03
N ASN A 89 10.99 2.83 -10.49
CA ASN A 89 10.40 3.68 -11.53
C ASN A 89 9.36 4.67 -10.97
N MET A 90 9.19 4.70 -9.64
CA MET A 90 8.15 5.49 -8.95
C MET A 90 6.75 5.31 -9.55
N SER A 91 6.45 4.10 -10.03
CA SER A 91 5.17 3.81 -10.69
C SER A 91 4.25 2.98 -9.80
N ILE A 92 2.95 3.23 -9.94
CA ILE A 92 1.89 2.50 -9.26
C ILE A 92 1.17 1.69 -10.33
N SER A 93 1.07 0.38 -10.11
CA SER A 93 0.41 -0.53 -11.05
C SER A 93 -0.59 -1.41 -10.32
N ILE A 94 -1.58 -1.91 -11.05
CA ILE A 94 -2.54 -2.86 -10.51
C ILE A 94 -1.88 -4.24 -10.46
N PRO A 95 -1.90 -4.96 -9.32
CA PRO A 95 -1.30 -6.28 -9.22
C PRO A 95 -1.93 -7.22 -10.25
N GLY A 96 -1.10 -7.99 -10.97
CA GLY A 96 -1.59 -8.89 -12.02
C GLY A 96 -2.64 -9.89 -11.53
N LYS A 97 -2.60 -10.28 -10.24
CA LYS A 97 -3.64 -11.12 -9.60
C LYS A 97 -5.02 -10.44 -9.59
N LYS A 98 -5.08 -9.13 -9.32
CA LYS A 98 -6.32 -8.34 -9.29
C LYS A 98 -6.89 -8.18 -10.70
N ILE A 99 -6.04 -7.92 -11.70
CA ILE A 99 -6.43 -7.89 -13.12
C ILE A 99 -7.03 -9.23 -13.56
N ARG A 100 -6.37 -10.35 -13.23
CA ARG A 100 -6.89 -11.69 -13.55
C ARG A 100 -8.23 -11.97 -12.89
N SER A 101 -8.39 -11.57 -11.62
CA SER A 101 -9.67 -11.73 -10.90
C SER A 101 -10.80 -10.94 -11.57
N ILE A 102 -10.57 -9.68 -11.95
CA ILE A 102 -11.56 -8.84 -12.62
C ILE A 102 -11.92 -9.41 -13.99
N ARG A 103 -10.93 -9.84 -14.79
CA ARG A 103 -11.19 -10.52 -16.07
C ARG A 103 -12.06 -11.75 -15.87
N ARG A 104 -11.73 -12.61 -14.89
CA ARG A 104 -12.54 -13.80 -14.58
C ARG A 104 -13.97 -13.45 -14.18
N GLN A 105 -14.17 -12.42 -13.36
CA GLN A 105 -15.51 -11.97 -12.98
C GLN A 105 -16.29 -11.43 -14.19
N ALA A 106 -15.65 -10.62 -15.05
CA ALA A 106 -16.25 -10.14 -16.29
C ALA A 106 -16.68 -11.30 -17.21
N TYR A 107 -15.80 -12.30 -17.39
CA TYR A 107 -16.14 -13.51 -18.15
C TYR A 107 -17.35 -14.23 -17.54
N HIS A 108 -17.37 -14.47 -16.22
CA HIS A 108 -18.53 -15.11 -15.60
C HIS A 108 -19.83 -14.32 -15.78
N LEU A 109 -19.77 -13.00 -15.70
CA LEU A 109 -20.94 -12.13 -15.89
C LEU A 109 -21.45 -12.13 -17.34
N LEU A 110 -20.56 -12.22 -18.33
CA LEU A 110 -20.93 -12.19 -19.74
C LEU A 110 -21.60 -13.49 -20.23
N TYR A 111 -21.26 -14.63 -19.64
CA TYR A 111 -21.72 -15.94 -20.09
C TYR A 111 -22.78 -16.58 -19.18
N GLN A 112 -23.21 -15.91 -18.11
CA GLN A 112 -24.33 -16.35 -17.28
C GLN A 112 -25.63 -15.68 -17.73
N ALA A 113 -26.67 -16.50 -17.93
CA ALA A 113 -28.00 -16.01 -18.32
C ALA A 113 -28.67 -15.16 -17.22
N GLU A 114 -28.39 -15.46 -15.96
CA GLU A 114 -28.87 -14.70 -14.80
C GLU A 114 -27.73 -14.48 -13.81
N VAL A 115 -27.71 -13.29 -13.20
CA VAL A 115 -26.67 -12.86 -12.28
C VAL A 115 -27.30 -12.23 -11.05
N LYS A 116 -26.78 -12.55 -9.85
CA LYS A 116 -27.22 -11.89 -8.62
C LYS A 116 -26.74 -10.44 -8.60
N VAL A 117 -27.61 -9.51 -8.18
CA VAL A 117 -27.28 -8.07 -8.03
C VAL A 117 -26.00 -7.84 -7.20
N LYS A 118 -25.77 -8.65 -6.15
CA LYS A 118 -24.54 -8.59 -5.34
C LYS A 118 -23.26 -8.88 -6.14
N GLN A 119 -23.31 -9.79 -7.12
CA GLN A 119 -22.15 -10.11 -7.96
C GLN A 119 -21.85 -8.97 -8.94
N LEU A 120 -22.90 -8.35 -9.49
CA LEU A 120 -22.75 -7.17 -10.34
C LEU A 120 -22.18 -5.97 -9.55
N ALA A 121 -22.70 -5.70 -8.35
CA ALA A 121 -22.21 -4.64 -7.48
C ALA A 121 -20.74 -4.87 -7.06
N ALA A 122 -20.36 -6.10 -6.74
CA ALA A 122 -18.98 -6.45 -6.40
C ALA A 122 -18.02 -6.23 -7.59
N PHE A 123 -18.45 -6.59 -8.81
CA PHE A 123 -17.68 -6.37 -10.02
C PHE A 123 -17.50 -4.87 -10.33
N ILE A 124 -18.57 -4.08 -10.26
CA ILE A 124 -18.52 -2.62 -10.47
C ILE A 124 -17.56 -1.99 -9.45
N GLY A 125 -17.68 -2.34 -8.17
CA GLY A 125 -16.77 -1.85 -7.13
C GLY A 125 -15.30 -2.21 -7.40
N ALA A 126 -15.03 -3.45 -7.85
CA ALA A 126 -13.68 -3.88 -8.21
C ALA A 126 -13.13 -3.12 -9.43
N ALA A 127 -13.96 -2.89 -10.46
CA ALA A 127 -13.60 -2.18 -11.68
C ALA A 127 -13.29 -0.70 -11.41
N MET A 128 -14.13 -0.02 -10.63
CA MET A 128 -13.92 1.38 -10.22
C MET A 128 -12.63 1.54 -9.39
N ALA A 129 -12.37 0.62 -8.47
CA ALA A 129 -11.14 0.62 -7.67
C ALA A 129 -9.87 0.46 -8.52
N THR A 130 -9.97 -0.17 -9.70
CA THR A 130 -8.86 -0.29 -10.65
C THR A 130 -8.73 0.88 -11.62
N GLN A 131 -9.82 1.58 -11.96
CA GLN A 131 -9.79 2.75 -12.83
C GLN A 131 -8.94 3.89 -12.23
N LEU A 132 -9.00 4.08 -10.91
CA LEU A 132 -8.14 5.02 -10.16
C LEU A 132 -6.65 4.68 -10.25
N GLY A 133 -6.30 3.38 -10.23
CA GLY A 133 -4.90 2.95 -10.35
C GLY A 133 -4.29 3.23 -11.73
N ASN A 134 -5.11 3.29 -12.78
CA ASN A 134 -4.65 3.59 -14.13
C ASN A 134 -4.42 5.10 -14.35
N GLN A 135 -5.18 5.97 -13.66
CA GLN A 135 -5.01 7.42 -13.73
C GLN A 135 -3.73 7.91 -13.03
N CYS A 136 -3.30 7.25 -11.94
CA CYS A 136 -2.03 7.58 -11.26
C CYS A 136 -0.78 7.32 -12.12
N ASN A 137 -0.88 6.53 -13.20
CA ASN A 137 0.23 6.26 -14.12
C ASN A 137 0.40 7.33 -15.21
N VAL A 138 -0.58 8.23 -15.38
CA VAL A 138 -0.57 9.26 -16.44
C VAL A 138 0.16 10.54 -15.98
N GLY A 139 0.51 10.66 -14.70
CA GLY A 139 1.19 11.84 -14.13
C GLY A 139 2.72 11.77 -14.04
N VAL A 140 3.38 10.82 -14.70
CA VAL A 140 4.86 10.66 -14.67
C VAL A 140 5.48 10.76 -16.07
N VAL A 141 4.76 11.34 -17.02
CA VAL A 141 5.33 11.74 -18.31
C VAL A 141 5.08 13.23 -18.51
N GLU A 142 5.89 14.02 -17.82
CA GLU A 142 6.52 15.27 -18.29
C GLU A 142 7.52 15.77 -17.25
#